data_AF-A0A847ACT3-F1
#
_entry.id   AF-A0A847ACT3-F1
#
_cell.length_a   1.000
_cell.length_b   1.000
_cell.length_c   1.000
_cell.angle_alpha   90.00
_cell.angle_beta   90.00
_cell.angle_gamma   90.00
#
_symmetry.space_group_name_H-M   'P 1'
#
loop_
_entity.id
_entity.type
_entity.pdbx_description
1 polymer ?
#
loop_
_entity_poly.entity_id
_entity_poly.type
_entity_poly.pdbx_seq_one_letter_code
_entity_poly.pdbx_strand_id
1 'polypeptide(L)'
;MRNRKIGVLTALFVLAALLTFSGAAFAEAPYTPKSGDPVRKGVMDGLREWVKDNLDLEVVFVVNHLLVADGWAWTETRPQSEDGKRKYEDVVALLTKTRKGWQVVHVPSLEEAAPPVDDDYFEGLLEEMPEIPRCIFSWGGKTVGKPPASSAKAPAAKPAGEKPYTPKPGNPVRKAVMDGLRVWVKDNFDIEVVFVVDHLLVADGWAWSDTRPQSSDGKKKYGRVAALLEKKGSGWQVAHAPSLKKGDPPVDDGYFKRLMEEQPGIPEGIFPWGGKKTK
;
A
#
# COMPACT_ATOMS: atom_id res chain seq x y z
N MET A 1 40.39 -56.61 24.24
CA MET A 1 39.71 -57.18 23.05
C MET A 1 38.28 -57.53 23.40
N ARG A 2 37.33 -57.05 22.58
CA ARG A 2 35.96 -57.55 22.32
C ARG A 2 34.87 -57.49 23.41
N ASN A 3 33.89 -56.66 23.09
CA ASN A 3 32.56 -56.47 23.68
C ASN A 3 31.57 -57.62 23.42
N ARG A 4 30.43 -57.52 24.15
CA ARG A 4 29.02 -57.96 23.89
C ARG A 4 28.57 -59.05 24.87
N LYS A 5 27.40 -59.00 25.53
CA LYS A 5 26.08 -58.41 25.21
C LYS A 5 25.32 -58.14 26.52
N ILE A 6 24.55 -57.06 26.63
CA ILE A 6 23.24 -57.04 27.31
C ILE A 6 22.37 -56.03 26.55
N GLY A 7 21.24 -56.49 26.04
CA GLY A 7 20.20 -55.61 25.51
C GLY A 7 19.21 -55.26 26.60
N VAL A 8 18.68 -54.04 26.59
CA VAL A 8 17.38 -53.70 27.19
C VAL A 8 16.78 -52.59 26.32
N LEU A 9 15.56 -52.83 25.83
CA LEU A 9 14.70 -51.83 25.20
C LEU A 9 14.35 -50.74 26.21
N THR A 10 14.35 -49.48 25.79
CA THR A 10 13.43 -48.49 26.39
C THR A 10 13.10 -47.41 25.36
N ALA A 11 11.84 -47.40 24.95
CA ALA A 11 11.25 -46.36 24.14
C ALA A 11 11.08 -45.09 24.98
N LEU A 12 11.52 -43.94 24.44
CA LEU A 12 11.15 -42.63 24.97
C LEU A 12 10.31 -41.92 23.91
N PHE A 13 9.00 -41.84 24.18
CA PHE A 13 8.05 -40.95 23.53
C PHE A 13 8.49 -39.51 23.79
N VAL A 14 9.00 -38.81 22.77
CA VAL A 14 9.15 -37.35 22.82
C VAL A 14 7.84 -36.74 22.33
N LEU A 15 6.97 -36.41 23.29
CA LEU A 15 5.74 -35.66 23.07
C LEU A 15 6.12 -34.21 22.72
N ALA A 16 6.14 -33.89 21.43
CA ALA A 16 6.26 -32.52 20.95
C ALA A 16 4.95 -31.77 21.26
N ALA A 17 4.88 -31.16 22.44
CA ALA A 17 3.87 -30.17 22.76
C ALA A 17 4.15 -28.92 21.91
N LEU A 18 3.53 -28.84 20.72
CA LEU A 18 3.36 -27.58 20.01
C LEU A 18 2.49 -26.67 20.88
N LEU A 19 3.14 -25.85 21.69
CA LEU A 19 2.54 -24.65 22.26
C LEU A 19 2.25 -23.71 21.09
N THR A 20 1.08 -23.85 20.48
CA THR A 20 0.48 -22.80 19.66
C THR A 20 0.19 -21.62 20.59
N PHE A 21 1.17 -20.73 20.72
CA PHE A 21 0.94 -19.38 21.20
C PHE A 21 0.05 -18.70 20.15
N SER A 22 -1.26 -18.90 20.28
CA SER A 22 -2.26 -18.01 19.69
C SER A 22 -2.16 -16.70 20.46
N GLY A 23 -1.15 -15.90 20.12
CA GLY A 23 -1.08 -14.51 20.54
C GLY A 23 -2.27 -13.81 19.92
N ALA A 24 -3.35 -13.66 20.69
CA ALA A 24 -4.33 -12.65 20.42
C ALA A 24 -3.56 -11.32 20.44
N ALA A 25 -3.30 -10.76 19.26
CA ALA A 25 -2.81 -9.41 19.14
C ALA A 25 -3.88 -8.51 19.77
N PHE A 26 -3.64 -8.09 21.01
CA PHE A 26 -4.43 -7.04 21.61
C PHE A 26 -4.11 -5.79 20.80
N ALA A 27 -5.10 -5.27 20.08
CA ALA A 27 -4.99 -3.99 19.40
C ALA A 27 -4.56 -2.94 20.43
N GLU A 28 -3.41 -2.33 20.20
CA GLU A 28 -2.83 -1.28 21.02
C GLU A 28 -3.78 -0.08 20.98
N ALA A 29 -4.12 0.47 22.15
CA ALA A 29 -4.91 1.70 22.18
C ALA A 29 -4.10 2.84 21.53
N PRO A 30 -4.74 3.70 20.72
CA PRO A 30 -4.02 4.80 20.07
C PRO A 30 -3.45 5.74 21.13
N TYR A 31 -2.22 6.17 20.94
CA TYR A 31 -1.57 7.13 21.83
C TYR A 31 -0.75 8.13 21.04
N THR A 32 -0.52 9.30 21.66
CA THR A 32 0.41 10.31 21.17
C THR A 32 1.73 10.18 21.92
N PRO A 33 2.82 9.71 21.29
CA PRO A 33 4.12 9.63 21.94
C PRO A 33 4.62 11.04 22.30
N LYS A 34 5.17 11.20 23.51
CA LYS A 34 5.62 12.50 24.04
C LYS A 34 6.91 12.97 23.36
N SER A 35 7.27 14.25 23.54
CA SER A 35 8.60 14.72 23.13
C SER A 35 9.71 13.93 23.83
N GLY A 36 10.76 13.57 23.11
CA GLY A 36 11.84 12.70 23.61
C GLY A 36 11.53 11.20 23.58
N ASP A 37 10.30 10.80 23.25
CA ASP A 37 9.95 9.39 23.10
C ASP A 37 10.62 8.79 21.84
N PRO A 38 11.27 7.61 21.93
CA PRO A 38 11.94 6.98 20.80
C PRO A 38 10.97 6.61 19.66
N VAL A 39 9.70 6.32 19.94
CA VAL A 39 8.67 6.10 18.92
C VAL A 39 8.41 7.39 18.16
N ARG A 40 8.24 8.52 18.86
CA ARG A 40 8.08 9.83 18.23
C ARG A 40 9.25 10.13 17.30
N LYS A 41 10.48 9.92 17.80
CA LYS A 41 11.69 10.14 17.01
C LYS A 41 11.68 9.27 15.76
N GLY A 42 11.41 7.97 15.90
CA GLY A 42 11.39 7.04 14.77
C GLY A 42 10.37 7.42 13.70
N VAL A 43 9.14 7.80 14.08
CA VAL A 43 8.11 8.24 13.12
C VAL A 43 8.58 9.50 12.39
N MET A 44 9.12 10.48 13.13
CA MET A 44 9.61 11.74 12.55
C MET A 44 10.86 11.56 11.68
N ASP A 45 11.73 10.60 12.00
CA ASP A 45 12.89 10.26 11.17
C ASP A 45 12.44 9.66 9.83
N GLY A 46 11.48 8.73 9.86
CA GLY A 46 10.91 8.13 8.63
C GLY A 46 10.20 9.16 7.74
N LEU A 47 9.45 10.09 8.35
CA LEU A 47 8.86 11.20 7.62
C LEU A 47 9.92 12.16 7.05
N ARG A 48 11.01 12.41 7.79
CA ARG A 48 12.11 13.27 7.34
C ARG A 48 12.85 12.67 6.15
N GLU A 49 13.11 11.37 6.17
CA GLU A 49 13.71 10.64 5.04
C GLU A 49 12.84 10.81 3.79
N TRP A 50 11.52 10.58 3.92
CA TRP A 50 10.60 10.79 2.81
C TRP A 50 10.61 12.24 2.30
N VAL A 51 10.57 13.24 3.19
CA VAL A 51 10.61 14.66 2.79
C VAL A 51 11.92 15.00 2.09
N LYS A 52 13.05 14.49 2.58
CA LYS A 52 14.34 14.70 1.93
C LYS A 52 14.38 14.08 0.54
N ASP A 53 13.93 12.83 0.40
CA ASP A 53 14.00 12.10 -0.86
C ASP A 53 13.01 12.63 -1.91
N ASN A 54 11.85 13.15 -1.50
CA ASN A 54 10.79 13.58 -2.42
C ASN A 54 10.77 15.08 -2.66
N LEU A 55 11.22 15.90 -1.69
CA LEU A 55 11.15 17.36 -1.76
C LEU A 55 12.52 18.04 -1.67
N ASP A 56 13.60 17.28 -1.43
CA ASP A 56 14.96 17.79 -1.19
C ASP A 56 15.05 18.81 -0.04
N LEU A 57 14.20 18.67 0.97
CA LEU A 57 14.15 19.56 2.13
C LEU A 57 14.74 18.91 3.37
N GLU A 58 15.62 19.66 4.06
CA GLU A 58 16.01 19.36 5.43
C GLU A 58 15.11 20.11 6.40
N VAL A 59 14.37 19.37 7.22
CA VAL A 59 13.27 19.94 8.01
C VAL A 59 13.32 19.53 9.48
N VAL A 60 12.81 20.41 10.32
CA VAL A 60 12.33 20.13 11.68
C VAL A 60 10.80 20.19 11.64
N PHE A 61 10.12 19.18 12.18
CA PHE A 61 8.66 19.16 12.21
C PHE A 61 8.11 19.80 13.47
N VAL A 62 7.20 20.76 13.30
CA VAL A 62 6.22 21.12 14.33
C VAL A 62 5.02 20.18 14.16
N VAL A 63 4.78 19.33 15.15
CA VAL A 63 3.76 18.27 15.06
C VAL A 63 2.43 18.80 15.60
N ASN A 64 1.42 18.87 14.72
CA ASN A 64 0.04 19.25 15.08
C ASN A 64 -0.76 18.03 15.54
N HIS A 65 -0.62 16.91 14.84
CA HIS A 65 -1.26 15.65 15.14
C HIS A 65 -0.27 14.49 15.02
N LEU A 66 -0.31 13.57 15.99
CA LEU A 66 0.38 12.29 15.92
C LEU A 66 -0.39 11.29 16.79
N LEU A 67 -0.91 10.25 16.14
CA LEU A 67 -1.42 9.06 16.82
C LEU A 67 -0.71 7.82 16.29
N VAL A 68 -0.37 6.93 17.21
CA VAL A 68 0.31 5.66 16.95
C VAL A 68 -0.52 4.54 17.55
N ALA A 69 -0.72 3.45 16.79
CA ALA A 69 -1.32 2.20 17.25
C ALA A 69 -0.83 1.06 16.36
N ASP A 70 -0.58 -0.12 16.93
CA ASP A 70 -0.31 -1.37 16.19
C ASP A 70 0.77 -1.24 15.09
N GLY A 71 1.80 -0.43 15.34
CA GLY A 71 2.86 -0.18 14.36
C GLY A 71 2.47 0.74 13.20
N TRP A 72 1.34 1.43 13.28
CA TRP A 72 0.90 2.46 12.35
C TRP A 72 0.95 3.84 13.00
N ALA A 73 1.15 4.88 12.19
CA ALA A 73 1.11 6.26 12.64
C ALA A 73 0.42 7.15 11.61
N TRP A 74 -0.45 8.04 12.09
CA TRP A 74 -0.98 9.16 11.32
C TRP A 74 -0.37 10.45 11.84
N THR A 75 0.10 11.29 10.92
CA THR A 75 0.81 12.53 11.24
C THR A 75 0.24 13.71 10.47
N GLU A 76 0.12 14.85 11.15
CA GLU A 76 -0.10 16.16 10.54
C GLU A 76 0.98 17.09 11.08
N THR A 77 1.83 17.60 10.21
CA THR A 77 3.03 18.34 10.59
C THR A 77 3.20 19.62 9.80
N ARG A 78 3.89 20.59 10.40
CA ARG A 78 4.36 21.81 9.74
C ARG A 78 5.88 21.77 9.68
N PRO A 79 6.48 21.39 8.55
CA PRO A 79 7.92 21.39 8.40
C PRO A 79 8.45 22.83 8.42
N GLN A 80 9.63 23.02 9.00
CA GLN A 80 10.34 24.29 9.02
C GLN A 80 11.85 24.06 8.93
N SER A 81 12.62 25.10 8.58
CA SER A 81 14.08 25.07 8.68
C SER A 81 14.52 24.86 10.14
N GLU A 82 15.76 24.41 10.34
CA GLU A 82 16.33 24.17 11.68
C GLU A 82 16.28 25.43 12.57
N ASP A 83 16.54 26.60 11.99
CA ASP A 83 16.45 27.90 12.67
C ASP A 83 15.00 28.42 12.83
N GLY A 84 14.02 27.68 12.29
CA GLY A 84 12.59 28.00 12.33
C GLY A 84 12.15 29.18 11.47
N LYS A 85 13.04 29.83 10.71
CA LYS A 85 12.71 31.03 9.92
C LYS A 85 11.93 30.72 8.66
N ARG A 86 12.20 29.59 8.01
CA ARG A 86 11.46 29.13 6.83
C ARG A 86 10.37 28.18 7.28
N LYS A 87 9.13 28.44 6.86
CA LYS A 87 8.01 27.54 7.01
C LYS A 87 7.71 26.92 5.65
N TYR A 88 7.48 25.62 5.63
CA TYR A 88 7.11 24.88 4.43
C TYR A 88 5.63 24.51 4.47
N GLU A 89 5.13 23.98 3.36
CA GLU A 89 3.77 23.45 3.29
C GLU A 89 3.56 22.33 4.31
N ASP A 90 2.35 22.26 4.87
CA ASP A 90 1.99 21.25 5.85
C ASP A 90 2.14 19.85 5.19
N VAL A 91 2.67 18.89 5.94
CA VAL A 91 2.83 17.50 5.48
C VAL A 91 1.98 16.62 6.36
N VAL A 92 1.02 15.96 5.73
CA VAL A 92 0.16 14.94 6.32
C VAL A 92 0.60 13.58 5.79
N ALA A 93 0.77 12.60 6.66
CA ALA A 93 1.27 11.30 6.24
C ALA A 93 0.79 10.14 7.11
N LEU A 94 0.54 9.01 6.44
CA LEU A 94 0.40 7.70 7.05
C LEU A 94 1.74 6.96 6.97
N LEU A 95 2.16 6.39 8.09
CA LEU A 95 3.38 5.62 8.22
C LEU A 95 3.11 4.25 8.82
N THR A 96 3.93 3.27 8.45
CA THR A 96 3.96 1.94 9.06
C THR A 96 5.35 1.58 9.56
N LYS A 97 5.44 0.81 10.63
CA LYS A 97 6.67 0.37 11.26
C LYS A 97 7.15 -0.91 10.60
N THR A 98 8.34 -0.85 10.01
CA THR A 98 9.01 -1.99 9.37
C THR A 98 10.24 -2.43 10.18
N ARG A 99 10.92 -3.49 9.73
CA ARG A 99 12.22 -3.90 10.29
C ARG A 99 13.32 -2.83 10.11
N LYS A 100 13.18 -1.95 9.12
CA LYS A 100 14.15 -0.88 8.81
C LYS A 100 13.83 0.44 9.53
N GLY A 101 12.70 0.52 10.22
CA GLY A 101 12.18 1.75 10.81
C GLY A 101 10.80 2.10 10.26
N TRP A 102 10.35 3.32 10.57
CA TRP A 102 9.08 3.84 10.09
C TRP A 102 9.20 4.27 8.63
N GLN A 103 8.23 3.90 7.81
CA GLN A 103 8.19 4.25 6.40
C GLN A 103 6.86 4.92 6.06
N VAL A 104 6.93 6.02 5.31
CA VAL A 104 5.76 6.67 4.75
C VAL A 104 5.15 5.77 3.69
N VAL A 105 3.87 5.47 3.84
CA VAL A 105 3.11 4.65 2.87
C VAL A 105 2.08 5.47 2.11
N HIS A 106 1.65 6.61 2.67
CA HIS A 106 0.69 7.49 2.02
C HIS A 106 0.85 8.93 2.46
N VAL A 107 0.72 9.86 1.51
CA VAL A 107 0.72 11.32 1.72
C VAL A 107 -0.43 11.87 0.87
N PRO A 108 -1.54 12.36 1.46
CA PRO A 108 -2.57 13.06 0.70
C PRO A 108 -2.00 14.26 -0.05
N SER A 109 -2.55 14.54 -1.23
CA SER A 109 -2.40 15.86 -1.82
C SER A 109 -3.22 16.86 -1.02
N LEU A 110 -2.61 18.00 -0.67
CA LEU A 110 -3.25 19.12 0.00
C LEU A 110 -3.50 20.30 -0.95
N GLU A 111 -3.39 20.07 -2.25
CA GLU A 111 -3.73 21.08 -3.26
C GLU A 111 -5.22 21.44 -3.19
N GLU A 112 -5.57 22.68 -3.54
CA GLU A 112 -6.96 23.17 -3.48
C GLU A 112 -7.94 22.32 -4.33
N ALA A 113 -7.44 21.70 -5.40
CA ALA A 113 -8.23 20.82 -6.26
C ALA A 113 -8.30 19.37 -5.77
N ALA A 114 -7.55 19.01 -4.72
CA ALA A 114 -7.59 17.67 -4.13
C ALA A 114 -8.83 17.51 -3.23
N PRO A 115 -9.37 16.28 -3.09
CA PRO A 115 -10.39 16.01 -2.09
C PRO A 115 -9.90 16.39 -0.70
N PRO A 116 -10.77 16.93 0.17
CA PRO A 116 -10.41 17.21 1.54
C PRO A 116 -9.96 15.93 2.27
N VAL A 117 -9.01 16.08 3.20
CA VAL A 117 -8.62 15.01 4.11
C VAL A 117 -9.60 15.01 5.28
N ASP A 118 -10.76 14.39 5.07
CA ASP A 118 -11.85 14.30 6.02
C ASP A 118 -12.25 12.84 6.31
N ASP A 119 -13.41 12.65 6.95
CA ASP A 119 -13.89 11.33 7.34
C ASP A 119 -14.08 10.41 6.12
N ASP A 120 -14.64 10.93 5.01
CA ASP A 120 -14.84 10.14 3.79
C ASP A 120 -13.49 9.72 3.17
N TYR A 121 -12.49 10.60 3.24
CA TYR A 121 -11.13 10.26 2.85
C TYR A 121 -10.53 9.14 3.72
N PHE A 122 -10.71 9.20 5.05
CA PHE A 122 -10.22 8.17 5.96
C PHE A 122 -10.94 6.83 5.76
N GLU A 123 -12.24 6.85 5.48
CA GLU A 123 -12.98 5.65 5.10
C GLU A 123 -12.40 5.02 3.84
N GLY A 124 -12.13 5.84 2.81
CA GLY A 124 -11.45 5.35 1.60
C GLY A 124 -10.09 4.72 1.92
N LEU A 125 -9.31 5.32 2.84
CA LEU A 125 -8.02 4.77 3.24
C LEU A 125 -8.13 3.46 4.01
N LEU A 126 -9.18 3.28 4.82
CA LEU A 126 -9.47 2.03 5.53
C LEU A 126 -10.02 0.95 4.62
N GLU A 127 -10.78 1.32 3.58
CA GLU A 127 -11.17 0.41 2.52
C GLU A 127 -9.93 -0.09 1.76
N GLU A 128 -9.00 0.81 1.41
CA GLU A 128 -7.76 0.49 0.69
C GLU A 128 -6.74 -0.31 1.52
N MET A 129 -6.67 -0.04 2.83
CA MET A 129 -5.69 -0.63 3.78
C MET A 129 -6.39 -0.97 5.10
N PRO A 130 -7.14 -2.09 5.16
CA PRO A 130 -7.95 -2.46 6.33
C PRO A 130 -7.13 -2.80 7.57
N GLU A 131 -5.82 -3.01 7.42
CA GLU A 131 -4.90 -3.20 8.53
C GLU A 131 -4.58 -1.91 9.29
N ILE A 132 -4.93 -0.74 8.75
CA ILE A 132 -4.74 0.52 9.46
C ILE A 132 -5.67 0.54 10.67
N PRO A 133 -5.14 0.78 11.88
CA PRO A 133 -5.98 0.94 13.05
C PRO A 133 -6.80 2.22 12.88
N ARG A 134 -8.10 2.06 12.61
CA ARG A 134 -9.08 3.15 12.44
C ARG A 134 -8.93 4.27 13.47
N CYS A 135 -8.52 3.93 14.68
CA CYS A 135 -8.37 4.83 15.82
C CYS A 135 -7.20 5.83 15.72
N ILE A 136 -6.32 5.75 14.71
CA ILE A 136 -5.23 6.71 14.52
C ILE A 136 -5.63 7.97 13.75
N PHE A 137 -6.78 7.99 13.07
CA PHE A 137 -7.20 9.16 12.28
C PHE A 137 -7.89 10.24 13.12
N SER A 138 -7.79 11.47 12.63
CA SER A 138 -8.40 12.69 13.18
C SER A 138 -9.89 12.82 12.78
N TRP A 139 -10.71 11.83 13.14
CA TRP A 139 -12.15 11.80 12.84
C TRP A 139 -12.91 13.06 13.29
N GLY A 140 -13.87 13.49 12.47
CA GLY A 140 -14.73 14.64 12.70
C GLY A 140 -14.03 15.99 12.52
N GLY A 141 -12.97 16.04 11.71
CA GLY A 141 -12.20 17.26 11.45
C GLY A 141 -11.45 17.80 12.68
N LYS A 142 -11.22 16.95 13.69
CA LYS A 142 -10.50 17.35 14.91
C LYS A 142 -9.00 17.34 14.63
N THR A 143 -8.55 18.52 14.19
CA THR A 143 -7.22 18.99 13.73
C THR A 143 -7.05 18.83 12.22
N VAL A 144 -6.86 19.88 11.40
CA VAL A 144 -6.32 21.26 11.55
C VAL A 144 -7.04 22.21 12.53
N GLY A 145 -6.40 22.56 13.66
CA GLY A 145 -6.72 23.71 14.54
C GLY A 145 -7.61 23.50 15.80
N LYS A 146 -6.96 23.18 16.95
CA LYS A 146 -7.41 23.24 18.39
C LYS A 146 -8.04 21.95 19.04
N PRO A 147 -7.68 21.57 20.31
CA PRO A 147 -8.05 20.29 20.96
C PRO A 147 -9.14 20.41 22.08
N PRO A 148 -9.59 19.35 22.80
CA PRO A 148 -9.71 17.89 22.53
C PRO A 148 -11.10 17.29 22.92
N ALA A 149 -11.32 15.96 22.73
CA ALA A 149 -11.75 14.98 23.78
C ALA A 149 -12.52 13.73 23.26
N SER A 150 -12.01 12.56 23.70
CA SER A 150 -12.62 11.28 24.12
C SER A 150 -13.63 10.48 23.24
N SER A 151 -13.10 9.37 22.70
CA SER A 151 -13.54 7.96 22.77
C SER A 151 -15.02 7.55 22.65
N ALA A 152 -15.31 6.70 21.64
CA ALA A 152 -16.28 5.61 21.75
C ALA A 152 -15.86 4.41 20.87
N LYS A 153 -16.08 3.20 21.38
CA LYS A 153 -15.66 1.89 20.84
C LYS A 153 -16.85 1.19 20.16
N ALA A 154 -16.66 0.54 19.01
CA ALA A 154 -17.64 -0.39 18.42
C ALA A 154 -16.95 -1.44 17.50
N PRO A 155 -17.58 -2.58 17.18
CA PRO A 155 -16.95 -3.90 17.10
C PRO A 155 -16.61 -4.42 15.69
N ALA A 156 -15.78 -5.47 15.65
CA ALA A 156 -15.23 -6.12 14.46
C ALA A 156 -16.26 -6.96 13.65
N ALA A 157 -16.13 -6.93 12.31
CA ALA A 157 -16.79 -7.84 11.37
C ALA A 157 -15.78 -8.37 10.31
N LYS A 158 -16.00 -9.61 9.84
CA LYS A 158 -15.22 -10.32 8.81
C LYS A 158 -15.49 -9.76 7.38
N PRO A 159 -14.57 -9.91 6.41
CA PRO A 159 -14.58 -9.12 5.18
C PRO A 159 -15.56 -9.64 4.12
N ALA A 160 -16.30 -8.71 3.52
CA ALA A 160 -16.88 -8.86 2.19
C ALA A 160 -15.84 -8.37 1.16
N GLY A 161 -15.71 -9.05 0.02
CA GLY A 161 -14.68 -8.74 -1.01
C GLY A 161 -14.69 -7.28 -1.47
N GLU A 162 -13.50 -6.75 -1.75
CA GLU A 162 -13.28 -5.35 -2.13
C GLU A 162 -13.95 -5.04 -3.48
N LYS A 163 -14.66 -3.92 -3.58
CA LYS A 163 -15.23 -3.50 -4.86
C LYS A 163 -14.10 -2.98 -5.78
N PRO A 164 -14.03 -3.41 -7.05
CA PRO A 164 -13.05 -2.87 -7.98
C PRO A 164 -13.11 -1.36 -8.12
N TYR A 165 -11.95 -0.72 -8.10
CA TYR A 165 -11.82 0.73 -8.23
C TYR A 165 -10.66 1.12 -9.15
N THR A 166 -10.73 2.32 -9.74
CA THR A 166 -9.63 2.90 -10.53
C THR A 166 -8.87 3.89 -9.65
N PRO A 167 -7.64 3.59 -9.22
CA PRO A 167 -6.87 4.55 -8.44
C PRO A 167 -6.50 5.78 -9.29
N LYS A 168 -6.75 6.96 -8.72
CA LYS A 168 -6.59 8.26 -9.39
C LYS A 168 -5.11 8.56 -9.71
N PRO A 169 -4.79 9.44 -10.69
CA PRO A 169 -3.44 9.98 -10.85
C PRO A 169 -2.88 10.49 -9.50
N GLY A 170 -1.60 10.19 -9.22
CA GLY A 170 -0.95 10.53 -7.96
C GLY A 170 -1.14 9.51 -6.82
N ASN A 171 -2.10 8.58 -6.94
CA ASN A 171 -2.31 7.54 -5.92
C ASN A 171 -1.12 6.55 -5.86
N PRO A 172 -0.63 6.16 -4.67
CA PRO A 172 0.51 5.26 -4.52
C PRO A 172 0.25 3.83 -5.00
N VAL A 173 -0.99 3.31 -4.94
CA VAL A 173 -1.36 2.04 -5.56
C VAL A 173 -1.21 2.12 -7.07
N ARG A 174 -1.73 3.19 -7.70
CA ARG A 174 -1.51 3.42 -9.13
C ARG A 174 -0.02 3.47 -9.44
N LYS A 175 0.77 4.20 -8.65
CA LYS A 175 2.22 4.27 -8.83
C LYS A 175 2.86 2.88 -8.69
N ALA A 176 2.54 2.13 -7.65
CA ALA A 176 3.12 0.82 -7.38
C ALA A 176 2.76 -0.23 -8.44
N VAL A 177 1.50 -0.25 -8.91
CA VAL A 177 1.07 -1.08 -10.04
C VAL A 177 1.85 -0.72 -11.31
N MET A 178 1.95 0.58 -11.61
CA MET A 178 2.69 1.05 -12.79
C MET A 178 4.20 0.83 -12.68
N ASP A 179 4.77 0.88 -11.47
CA ASP A 179 6.17 0.55 -11.23
C ASP A 179 6.43 -0.94 -11.46
N GLY A 180 5.54 -1.81 -10.97
CA GLY A 180 5.59 -3.25 -11.27
C GLY A 180 5.51 -3.54 -12.78
N LEU A 181 4.59 -2.86 -13.48
CA LEU A 181 4.51 -2.97 -14.94
C LEU A 181 5.76 -2.42 -15.64
N ARG A 182 6.36 -1.34 -15.13
CA ARG A 182 7.57 -0.74 -15.71
C ARG A 182 8.78 -1.68 -15.60
N VAL A 183 8.95 -2.35 -14.45
CA VAL A 183 9.99 -3.37 -14.26
C VAL A 183 9.81 -4.47 -15.31
N TRP A 184 8.60 -5.00 -15.48
CA TRP A 184 8.33 -6.02 -16.48
C TRP A 184 8.61 -5.55 -17.91
N VAL A 185 8.21 -4.33 -18.28
CA VAL A 185 8.50 -3.77 -19.62
C VAL A 185 10.00 -3.61 -19.85
N LYS A 186 10.73 -3.11 -18.84
CA LYS A 186 12.18 -2.96 -18.92
C LYS A 186 12.87 -4.32 -19.10
N ASP A 187 12.48 -5.32 -18.32
CA ASP A 187 13.10 -6.66 -18.36
C ASP A 187 12.81 -7.40 -19.67
N ASN A 188 11.62 -7.23 -20.27
CA ASN A 188 11.20 -7.98 -21.46
C ASN A 188 11.53 -7.27 -22.79
N PHE A 189 11.65 -5.95 -22.79
CA PHE A 189 11.82 -5.16 -24.03
C PHE A 189 13.01 -4.21 -23.99
N ASP A 190 13.65 -4.03 -22.84
CA ASP A 190 14.74 -3.06 -22.61
C ASP A 190 14.32 -1.59 -22.87
N ILE A 191 13.07 -1.24 -22.54
CA ILE A 191 12.51 0.09 -22.78
C ILE A 191 12.11 0.76 -21.46
N GLU A 192 12.53 2.00 -21.27
CA GLU A 192 12.01 2.88 -20.22
C GLU A 192 10.76 3.61 -20.72
N VAL A 193 9.70 3.58 -19.91
CA VAL A 193 8.37 4.04 -20.32
C VAL A 193 7.65 4.87 -19.27
N VAL A 194 6.88 5.82 -19.76
CA VAL A 194 5.75 6.47 -19.06
C VAL A 194 4.47 5.88 -19.63
N PHE A 195 3.52 5.51 -18.76
CA PHE A 195 2.25 4.92 -19.19
C PHE A 195 1.15 5.96 -19.30
N VAL A 196 0.52 6.03 -20.47
CA VAL A 196 -0.82 6.59 -20.60
C VAL A 196 -1.81 5.47 -20.33
N VAL A 197 -2.59 5.58 -19.27
CA VAL A 197 -3.48 4.52 -18.79
C VAL A 197 -4.85 4.68 -19.42
N ASP A 198 -5.29 3.68 -20.21
CA ASP A 198 -6.62 3.66 -20.83
C ASP A 198 -7.62 2.90 -19.93
N HIS A 199 -7.14 1.89 -19.19
CA HIS A 199 -7.93 1.19 -18.19
C HIS A 199 -7.03 0.75 -17.03
N LEU A 200 -7.52 0.90 -15.81
CA LEU A 200 -6.93 0.35 -14.60
C LEU A 200 -8.03 0.10 -13.58
N LEU A 201 -8.18 -1.14 -13.16
CA LEU A 201 -8.98 -1.50 -11.99
C LEU A 201 -8.16 -2.36 -11.05
N VAL A 202 -8.34 -2.13 -9.76
CA VAL A 202 -7.67 -2.84 -8.66
C VAL A 202 -8.74 -3.38 -7.71
N ALA A 203 -8.56 -4.60 -7.24
CA ALA A 203 -9.39 -5.22 -6.19
C ALA A 203 -8.64 -6.41 -5.59
N ASP A 204 -8.75 -6.63 -4.27
CA ASP A 204 -8.30 -7.84 -3.56
C ASP A 204 -6.84 -8.25 -3.91
N GLY A 205 -5.94 -7.28 -4.05
CA GLY A 205 -4.53 -7.52 -4.39
C GLY A 205 -4.26 -7.88 -5.86
N TRP A 206 -5.26 -7.75 -6.74
CA TRP A 206 -5.14 -7.90 -8.18
C TRP A 206 -5.38 -6.58 -8.90
N ALA A 207 -4.75 -6.41 -10.05
CA ALA A 207 -4.99 -5.27 -10.92
C ALA A 207 -5.00 -5.71 -12.39
N TRP A 208 -5.97 -5.23 -13.14
CA TRP A 208 -5.92 -5.31 -14.60
C TRP A 208 -5.62 -3.93 -15.17
N SER A 209 -4.63 -3.86 -16.05
CA SER A 209 -4.20 -2.63 -16.70
C SER A 209 -4.21 -2.76 -18.21
N ASP A 210 -4.62 -1.69 -18.89
CA ASP A 210 -4.47 -1.50 -20.33
C ASP A 210 -3.85 -0.11 -20.56
N THR A 211 -2.65 -0.10 -21.13
CA THR A 211 -1.81 1.09 -21.20
C THR A 211 -1.24 1.32 -22.59
N ARG A 212 -0.91 2.58 -22.88
CA ARG A 212 -0.12 3.04 -24.02
C ARG A 212 1.23 3.56 -23.48
N PRO A 213 2.29 2.73 -23.50
CA PRO A 213 3.61 3.16 -23.08
C PRO A 213 4.19 4.17 -24.08
N GLN A 214 4.93 5.15 -23.57
CA GLN A 214 5.64 6.16 -24.36
C GLN A 214 6.97 6.56 -23.70
N SER A 215 7.87 7.21 -24.45
CA SER A 215 9.08 7.81 -23.85
C SER A 215 8.72 8.92 -22.87
N SER A 216 9.64 9.27 -21.98
CA SER A 216 9.46 10.34 -20.98
C SER A 216 9.13 11.70 -21.60
N ASP A 217 9.65 11.99 -22.80
CA ASP A 217 9.34 13.19 -23.58
C ASP A 217 8.07 13.07 -24.45
N GLY A 218 7.38 11.93 -24.42
CA GLY A 218 6.16 11.65 -25.17
C GLY A 218 6.34 11.48 -26.69
N LYS A 219 7.56 11.59 -27.22
CA LYS A 219 7.80 11.56 -28.69
C LYS A 219 7.72 10.16 -29.27
N LYS A 220 8.18 9.15 -28.55
CA LYS A 220 8.10 7.74 -28.96
C LYS A 220 6.87 7.11 -28.33
N LYS A 221 6.00 6.55 -29.17
CA LYS A 221 4.84 5.77 -28.74
C LYS A 221 5.13 4.29 -29.00
N TYR A 222 4.85 3.46 -28.02
CA TYR A 222 5.06 2.02 -28.10
C TYR A 222 3.72 1.28 -28.28
N GLY A 223 3.81 -0.03 -28.57
CA GLY A 223 2.63 -0.89 -28.64
C GLY A 223 1.87 -0.91 -27.31
N ARG A 224 0.55 -1.08 -27.38
CA ARG A 224 -0.28 -1.21 -26.16
C ARG A 224 0.18 -2.39 -25.33
N VAL A 225 0.08 -2.24 -24.01
CA VAL A 225 0.39 -3.28 -23.05
C VAL A 225 -0.83 -3.45 -22.15
N ALA A 226 -1.44 -4.63 -22.24
CA ALA A 226 -2.43 -5.09 -21.27
C ALA A 226 -1.76 -6.11 -20.34
N ALA A 227 -2.07 -6.05 -19.06
CA ALA A 227 -1.48 -6.95 -18.07
C ALA A 227 -2.38 -7.14 -16.85
N LEU A 228 -2.41 -8.39 -16.37
CA LEU A 228 -2.84 -8.75 -15.02
C LEU A 228 -1.62 -8.67 -14.10
N LEU A 229 -1.78 -7.95 -13.00
CA LEU A 229 -0.79 -7.81 -11.95
C LEU A 229 -1.32 -8.35 -10.64
N GLU A 230 -0.43 -8.94 -9.86
CA GLU A 230 -0.69 -9.48 -8.52
C GLU A 230 0.24 -8.77 -7.52
N LYS A 231 -0.32 -8.39 -6.37
CA LYS A 231 0.45 -7.84 -5.26
C LYS A 231 1.17 -8.97 -4.53
N LYS A 232 2.50 -9.01 -4.64
CA LYS A 232 3.38 -9.97 -3.93
C LYS A 232 4.26 -9.26 -2.94
N GLY A 233 4.01 -9.48 -1.65
CA GLY A 233 4.68 -8.75 -0.58
C GLY A 233 4.40 -7.25 -0.69
N SER A 234 5.45 -6.43 -0.76
CA SER A 234 5.33 -4.97 -0.90
C SER A 234 5.25 -4.48 -2.35
N GLY A 235 5.38 -5.36 -3.35
CA GLY A 235 5.46 -4.98 -4.76
C GLY A 235 4.35 -5.58 -5.61
N TRP A 236 4.12 -4.98 -6.78
CA TRP A 236 3.26 -5.53 -7.81
C TRP A 236 4.10 -6.24 -8.87
N GLN A 237 3.66 -7.42 -9.30
CA GLN A 237 4.32 -8.20 -10.34
C GLN A 237 3.32 -8.56 -11.43
N VAL A 238 3.77 -8.56 -12.69
CA VAL A 238 2.95 -9.02 -13.81
C VAL A 238 2.76 -10.53 -13.68
N ALA A 239 1.52 -10.95 -13.42
CA ALA A 239 1.13 -12.35 -13.36
C ALA A 239 0.83 -12.91 -14.76
N HIS A 240 0.29 -12.07 -15.65
CA HIS A 240 0.02 -12.44 -17.03
C HIS A 240 -0.05 -11.21 -17.93
N ALA A 241 0.51 -11.28 -19.15
CA ALA A 241 0.41 -10.22 -20.16
C ALA A 241 0.12 -10.86 -21.53
N PRO A 242 -1.09 -10.69 -22.11
CA PRO A 242 -1.39 -11.23 -23.42
C PRO A 242 -0.61 -10.48 -24.52
N SER A 243 -0.32 -11.19 -25.60
CA SER A 243 0.17 -10.55 -26.82
C SER A 243 -0.99 -9.84 -27.53
N LEU A 244 -0.78 -8.59 -27.93
CA LEU A 244 -1.75 -7.75 -28.65
C LEU A 244 -1.39 -7.58 -30.13
N LYS A 245 -0.58 -8.50 -30.70
CA LYS A 245 -0.18 -8.41 -32.11
C LYS A 245 -1.36 -8.77 -33.00
N LYS A 246 -1.38 -8.19 -34.20
CA LYS A 246 -2.37 -8.54 -35.22
C LYS A 246 -2.26 -10.03 -35.56
N GLY A 247 -3.35 -10.77 -35.37
CA GLY A 247 -3.41 -12.21 -35.62
C GLY A 247 -3.44 -13.07 -34.35
N ASP A 248 -3.13 -12.49 -33.18
CA ASP A 248 -3.27 -13.18 -31.90
C ASP A 248 -4.75 -13.21 -31.44
N PRO A 249 -5.13 -14.17 -30.57
CA PRO A 249 -6.47 -14.21 -30.00
C PRO A 249 -6.86 -12.87 -29.33
N PRO A 250 -8.11 -12.43 -29.48
CA PRO A 250 -8.55 -11.19 -28.86
C PRO A 250 -8.56 -11.31 -27.33
N VAL A 251 -8.25 -10.18 -26.67
CA VAL A 251 -8.46 -10.01 -25.23
C VAL A 251 -9.90 -9.55 -25.03
N ASP A 252 -10.80 -10.52 -24.92
CA ASP A 252 -12.25 -10.35 -24.77
C ASP A 252 -12.79 -11.06 -23.52
N ASP A 253 -14.12 -11.03 -23.35
CA ASP A 253 -14.79 -11.69 -22.22
C ASP A 253 -14.47 -13.20 -22.13
N GLY A 254 -14.28 -13.87 -23.28
CA GLY A 254 -13.90 -15.28 -23.32
C GLY A 254 -12.46 -15.50 -22.83
N TYR A 255 -11.56 -14.59 -23.17
CA TYR A 255 -10.20 -14.57 -22.64
C TYR A 255 -10.18 -14.37 -21.12
N PHE A 256 -10.93 -13.40 -20.58
CA PHE A 256 -10.96 -13.14 -19.13
C PHE A 256 -11.52 -14.32 -18.33
N LYS A 257 -12.55 -15.00 -18.86
CA LYS A 257 -13.09 -16.23 -18.23
C LYS A 257 -12.03 -17.32 -18.09
N ARG A 258 -11.27 -17.60 -19.17
CA ARG A 258 -10.17 -18.58 -19.12
C ARG A 258 -9.08 -18.16 -18.14
N LEU A 259 -8.74 -16.87 -18.11
CA LEU A 259 -7.74 -16.34 -17.19
C LEU A 259 -8.14 -16.55 -15.71
N MET A 260 -9.42 -16.36 -15.37
CA MET A 260 -9.94 -16.64 -14.03
C MET A 260 -9.99 -18.14 -13.68
N GLU A 261 -10.23 -19.01 -14.67
CA GLU A 261 -10.16 -20.46 -14.49
C GLU A 261 -8.72 -20.93 -14.21
N GLU A 262 -7.73 -20.34 -14.89
CA GLU A 262 -6.31 -20.65 -14.73
C GLU A 262 -5.71 -20.07 -13.44
N GLN A 263 -6.22 -18.93 -12.99
CA GLN A 263 -5.72 -18.21 -11.80
C GLN A 263 -6.87 -17.93 -10.83
N PRO A 264 -7.20 -18.91 -9.94
CA PRO A 264 -8.26 -18.76 -8.96
C PRO A 264 -7.98 -17.58 -8.01
N GLY A 265 -9.01 -16.78 -7.75
CA GLY A 265 -8.93 -15.65 -6.82
C GLY A 265 -8.82 -14.27 -7.48
N ILE A 266 -8.73 -14.19 -8.81
CA ILE A 266 -8.86 -12.91 -9.50
C ILE A 266 -10.31 -12.39 -9.36
N PRO A 267 -10.51 -11.13 -8.88
CA PRO A 267 -11.84 -10.55 -8.79
C PRO A 267 -12.39 -10.25 -10.18
N GLU A 268 -13.55 -10.82 -10.51
CA GLU A 268 -14.19 -10.67 -11.83
C GLU A 268 -14.31 -9.20 -12.25
N GLY A 269 -14.62 -8.31 -11.31
CA GLY A 269 -14.92 -6.92 -11.62
C GLY A 269 -13.72 -6.04 -11.98
N ILE A 270 -12.47 -6.54 -11.96
CA ILE A 270 -11.32 -5.76 -12.44
C ILE A 270 -11.23 -5.73 -13.99
N PHE A 271 -11.96 -6.59 -14.69
CA PHE A 271 -11.87 -6.68 -16.15
C PHE A 271 -12.83 -5.72 -16.88
N PRO A 272 -12.44 -5.20 -18.06
CA PRO A 272 -13.28 -4.33 -18.88
C PRO A 272 -14.33 -5.12 -19.68
N TRP A 273 -15.28 -5.76 -18.98
CA TRP A 273 -16.33 -6.57 -19.58
C TRP A 273 -17.12 -5.84 -20.67
N GLY A 274 -17.45 -6.55 -21.75
CA GLY A 274 -18.24 -6.03 -22.86
C GLY A 274 -17.53 -4.96 -23.69
N GLY A 275 -16.20 -4.88 -23.61
CA GLY A 275 -15.38 -3.99 -24.45
C GLY A 275 -15.54 -2.49 -24.15
N LYS A 276 -16.11 -2.12 -22.99
CA LYS A 276 -16.24 -0.72 -22.59
C LYS A 276 -14.87 -0.13 -22.28
N LYS A 277 -14.32 0.63 -23.23
CA LYS A 277 -13.23 1.56 -22.94
C LYS A 277 -13.75 2.63 -21.99
N THR A 278 -13.28 2.63 -20.75
CA THR A 278 -13.41 3.75 -19.82
C THR A 278 -12.86 5.00 -20.53
N LYS A 279 -13.71 6.03 -20.64
CA LYS A 279 -13.42 7.28 -21.37
C LYS A 279 -12.32 8.08 -20.68
#